data_AF-A0AAU1FD37-F1
#
_entry.id   AF-A0AAU1FD37-F1
#
_cell.length_a   1.000
_cell.length_b   1.000
_cell.length_c   1.000
_cell.angle_alpha   90.00
_cell.angle_beta   90.00
_cell.angle_gamma   90.00
#
_symmetry.space_group_name_H-M   'P 1'
#
loop_
_entity.id
_entity.type
_entity.pdbx_description
1 polymer ?
#
loop_
_entity_poly.entity_id
_entity_poly.type
_entity_poly.pdbx_seq_one_letter_code
_entity_poly.pdbx_strand_id
1 'polypeptide(L)'
;MNFFEGLIAPDPPDPPDEPQPETEHRLAAYRPGADESLPPANWFVPAQLPQVTELGAGPAARIMLTGWQVWPGSVTFQLRVFLRSIRQGRPSHPIHFGPGRPGTGALRFGLLFPDGRRITTLDGHPWPAPTEVPPRPTLRLHGGSGGGFHYQMELHLSQLPPEGPMQLVAEWPDHGVPETRTEIDATALRAAAAEAVAVWPETEPPPSEGKARCTGNCAILSPGPGELIAQGIVGPAGRRDNRPAAPPPNPDRDDWEAMGREGWQDIELVRARLAQGADPLEELDSWSGETPLHHAAEHGAPEVVAELLRHVEDVDVAGREGCTPLWEAVCHGQREAAELLLAAGADAWSPQMGGWSPGRLALTTQLAPLFEALPNAVPLTPEERKAQEDADRRAEVFRDMHFEGQSIAFVAGIDEETAIRRLGAAPAAAAVLDLDREPGPYGTGPHGFDPDDYELSGRFVGVTGVRGGCVLVQPTNYRLNTSDVLNALSPGTTAYGLYFNAKGGTFGEFSRDGHSESREEIGLVFGDEPDLHWLYRFWQWDKPSGMWGAYKVAYASHMGGIRVTDRRAVEGPPRRWAEIPEGSELLG
;
A
#
# COMPACT_ATOMS: atom_id res chain seq x y z
N MET A 1 18.68 25.30 42.42
CA MET A 1 17.53 25.69 41.59
C MET A 1 17.95 25.60 40.13
N ASN A 2 17.81 24.39 39.57
CA ASN A 2 17.81 24.17 38.13
C ASN A 2 16.61 24.91 37.54
N PHE A 3 16.77 25.47 36.34
CA PHE A 3 15.75 26.23 35.62
C PHE A 3 14.42 25.46 35.45
N PHE A 4 14.47 24.12 35.40
CA PHE A 4 13.30 23.24 35.28
C PHE A 4 12.86 22.61 36.60
N GLU A 5 13.52 22.92 37.71
CA GLU A 5 13.21 22.38 39.03
C GLU A 5 11.82 22.89 39.48
N GLY A 6 10.87 21.97 39.68
CA GLY A 6 9.49 22.30 40.04
C GLY A 6 8.53 22.57 38.87
N LEU A 7 9.01 22.50 37.61
CA LEU A 7 8.16 22.56 36.41
C LEU A 7 7.78 21.17 35.88
N ILE A 8 8.44 20.12 36.36
CA ILE A 8 8.19 18.73 35.99
C ILE A 8 7.44 18.09 37.15
N ALA A 9 6.22 17.63 36.90
CA ALA A 9 5.50 16.80 37.87
C ALA A 9 6.26 15.47 38.01
N PRO A 10 6.40 14.91 39.23
CA PRO A 10 7.01 13.60 39.38
C PRO A 10 6.21 12.57 38.59
N ASP A 11 6.91 11.72 37.85
CA ASP A 11 6.29 10.60 37.15
C ASP A 11 5.54 9.71 38.18
N PRO A 12 4.39 9.14 37.81
CA PRO A 12 3.75 8.13 38.64
C PRO A 12 4.74 6.98 38.89
N PRO A 13 4.66 6.29 40.04
CA PRO A 13 5.57 5.18 40.33
C PRO A 13 5.43 4.13 39.22
N ASP A 14 6.58 3.73 38.64
CA ASP A 14 6.63 2.72 37.60
C ASP A 14 5.92 1.44 38.07
N PRO A 15 5.10 0.80 37.21
CA PRO A 15 4.58 -0.52 37.50
C PRO A 15 5.74 -1.51 37.70
N PRO A 16 5.55 -2.60 38.46
CA PRO A 16 6.60 -3.58 38.68
C PRO A 16 7.07 -4.18 37.35
N ASP A 17 8.36 -4.01 37.04
CA ASP A 17 9.02 -4.48 35.81
C ASP A 17 8.85 -6.00 35.62
N GLU A 18 8.22 -6.39 34.51
CA GLU A 18 8.48 -7.70 33.88
C GLU A 18 9.61 -7.53 32.84
N PRO A 19 10.64 -8.39 32.85
CA PRO A 19 11.80 -8.21 31.99
C PRO A 19 11.44 -8.51 30.53
N GLN A 20 11.24 -7.45 29.73
CA GLN A 20 11.30 -7.57 28.27
C GLN A 20 12.76 -7.76 27.82
N PRO A 21 13.02 -8.55 26.76
CA PRO A 21 14.36 -8.63 26.19
C PRO A 21 14.70 -7.28 25.54
N GLU A 22 15.46 -6.45 26.25
CA GLU A 22 16.04 -5.21 25.71
C GLU A 22 16.88 -5.54 24.48
N THR A 23 16.35 -5.16 23.30
CA THR A 23 17.09 -5.32 22.05
C THR A 23 17.79 -3.99 21.77
N GLU A 24 19.03 -3.87 22.23
CA GLU A 24 19.84 -2.67 22.02
C GLU A 24 20.41 -2.65 20.59
N HIS A 25 19.96 -1.70 19.77
CA HIS A 25 20.56 -1.45 18.46
C HIS A 25 21.72 -0.47 18.60
N ARG A 26 22.96 -0.92 18.35
CA ARG A 26 24.15 -0.08 18.42
C ARG A 26 24.57 0.45 17.06
N LEU A 27 24.85 1.76 17.00
CA LEU A 27 25.46 2.39 15.85
C LEU A 27 26.90 1.86 15.66
N ALA A 28 27.25 1.44 14.45
CA ALA A 28 28.61 1.04 14.10
C ALA A 28 29.42 2.22 13.54
N ALA A 29 30.76 2.09 13.50
CA ALA A 29 31.62 3.11 12.89
C ALA A 29 31.19 3.43 11.44
N TYR A 30 31.21 4.71 11.10
CA TYR A 30 30.92 5.17 9.74
C TYR A 30 31.91 4.54 8.75
N ARG A 31 31.37 3.84 7.74
CA ARG A 31 32.13 3.32 6.61
C ARG A 31 31.74 4.09 5.36
N PRO A 32 32.64 4.90 4.79
CA PRO A 32 32.41 5.53 3.51
C PRO A 32 32.03 4.48 2.47
N GLY A 33 30.81 4.58 1.93
CA GLY A 33 30.25 3.62 0.98
C GLY A 33 30.34 4.09 -0.47
N ALA A 34 30.15 3.18 -1.43
CA ALA A 34 30.21 3.50 -2.85
C ALA A 34 28.95 4.23 -3.40
N ASP A 35 27.87 4.31 -2.63
CA ASP A 35 26.67 5.10 -2.97
C ASP A 35 26.02 5.64 -1.68
N GLU A 36 26.54 6.77 -1.20
CA GLU A 36 25.92 7.51 -0.10
C GLU A 36 24.76 8.35 -0.64
N SER A 37 23.63 7.68 -0.82
CA SER A 37 22.40 8.30 -1.27
C SER A 37 21.77 9.27 -0.26
N LEU A 38 22.29 9.33 0.97
CA LEU A 38 21.80 10.14 2.07
C LEU A 38 22.98 10.78 2.83
N PRO A 39 22.79 11.97 3.42
CA PRO A 39 23.81 12.60 4.25
C PRO A 39 24.14 11.74 5.49
N PRO A 40 25.41 11.69 5.94
CA PRO A 40 25.84 10.90 7.09
C PRO A 40 25.49 11.57 8.43
N ALA A 41 24.24 12.03 8.57
CA ALA A 41 23.76 12.84 9.69
C ALA A 41 23.77 12.12 11.05
N ASN A 42 23.76 10.79 11.06
CA ASN A 42 23.88 10.00 12.29
C ASN A 42 25.30 9.98 12.87
N TRP A 43 26.32 10.33 12.08
CA TRP A 43 27.73 10.24 12.46
C TRP A 43 28.45 11.57 12.52
N PHE A 44 27.96 12.61 11.82
CA PHE A 44 28.62 13.90 11.72
C PHE A 44 27.65 15.07 11.93
N VAL A 45 28.16 16.15 12.49
CA VAL A 45 27.59 17.49 12.35
C VAL A 45 28.27 18.16 11.15
N PRO A 46 27.52 18.60 10.12
CA PRO A 46 28.13 19.20 8.93
C PRO A 46 28.60 20.63 9.19
N ALA A 47 29.63 21.07 8.45
CA ALA A 47 29.95 22.49 8.37
C ALA A 47 28.86 23.24 7.61
N GLN A 48 28.46 24.41 8.12
CA GLN A 48 27.39 25.22 7.54
C GLN A 48 27.99 26.42 6.81
N LEU A 49 27.80 26.51 5.49
CA LEU A 49 28.17 27.71 4.74
C LEU A 49 26.90 28.45 4.30
N PRO A 50 26.70 29.71 4.72
CA PRO A 50 25.54 30.48 4.28
C PRO A 50 25.72 30.94 2.83
N GLN A 51 24.66 30.84 2.03
CA GLN A 51 24.64 31.41 0.68
C GLN A 51 23.21 31.71 0.28
N VAL A 52 22.90 32.95 -0.08
CA VAL A 52 21.58 33.32 -0.60
C VAL A 52 21.70 33.71 -2.06
N THR A 53 21.20 32.85 -2.95
CA THR A 53 21.26 33.07 -4.40
C THR A 53 19.98 32.59 -5.06
N GLU A 54 19.41 33.39 -5.97
CA GLU A 54 18.29 32.93 -6.81
C GLU A 54 18.83 31.97 -7.85
N LEU A 55 18.33 30.73 -7.83
CA LEU A 55 18.70 29.70 -8.78
C LEU A 55 17.80 29.73 -10.00
N GLY A 56 16.54 30.13 -9.88
CA GLY A 56 15.62 30.22 -11.00
C GLY A 56 14.31 30.91 -10.64
N ALA A 57 13.70 31.56 -11.63
CA ALA A 57 12.43 32.26 -11.49
C ALA A 57 11.51 32.02 -12.69
N GLY A 58 10.22 31.86 -12.40
CA GLY A 58 9.14 31.74 -13.36
C GLY A 58 8.00 32.70 -13.01
N PRO A 59 6.89 32.69 -13.77
CA PRO A 59 5.78 33.62 -13.56
C PRO A 59 5.14 33.54 -12.16
N ALA A 60 5.19 32.36 -11.53
CA ALA A 60 4.57 32.09 -10.23
C ALA A 60 5.46 31.25 -9.29
N ALA A 61 6.75 31.10 -9.58
CA ALA A 61 7.68 30.32 -8.77
C ALA A 61 9.05 31.01 -8.68
N ARG A 62 9.73 30.86 -7.53
CA ARG A 62 11.13 31.23 -7.33
C ARG A 62 11.85 30.13 -6.55
N ILE A 63 13.09 29.85 -6.95
CA ILE A 63 13.94 28.84 -6.34
C ILE A 63 15.18 29.55 -5.80
N MET A 64 15.45 29.37 -4.51
CA MET A 64 16.56 30.01 -3.81
C MET A 64 17.49 28.93 -3.24
N LEU A 65 18.79 29.10 -3.42
CA LEU A 65 19.80 28.49 -2.57
C LEU A 65 19.95 29.35 -1.32
N THR A 66 19.97 28.73 -0.14
CA THR A 66 20.02 29.41 1.17
C THR A 66 21.22 29.02 2.04
N GLY A 67 21.94 27.95 1.66
CA GLY A 67 23.19 27.57 2.28
C GLY A 67 23.62 26.17 1.91
N TRP A 68 24.66 25.71 2.58
CA TRP A 68 25.32 24.45 2.35
C TRP A 68 25.52 23.73 3.67
N GLN A 69 25.27 22.42 3.65
CA GLN A 69 25.75 21.51 4.67
C GLN A 69 26.86 20.67 4.05
N VAL A 70 28.08 20.89 4.51
CA VAL A 70 29.26 20.22 3.99
C VAL A 70 29.66 19.09 4.93
N TRP A 71 29.69 17.89 4.39
CA TRP A 71 30.06 16.66 5.09
C TRP A 71 31.48 16.26 4.68
N PRO A 72 32.15 15.34 5.40
CA PRO A 72 33.54 14.96 5.08
C PRO A 72 33.74 14.46 3.65
N GLY A 73 32.72 13.79 3.06
CA GLY A 73 32.79 13.21 1.72
C GLY A 73 31.73 13.72 0.73
N SER A 74 30.72 14.45 1.19
CA SER A 74 29.53 14.82 0.41
C SER A 74 29.06 16.24 0.76
N VAL A 75 28.10 16.78 0.00
CA VAL A 75 27.57 18.13 0.23
C VAL A 75 26.07 18.18 -0.02
N THR A 76 25.33 18.89 0.84
CA THR A 76 23.89 19.10 0.73
C THR A 76 23.57 20.57 0.56
N PHE A 77 22.80 20.91 -0.46
CA PHE A 77 22.42 22.26 -0.81
C PHE A 77 21.06 22.54 -0.18
N GLN A 78 20.94 23.62 0.57
CA GLN A 78 19.72 24.00 1.27
C GLN A 78 18.89 24.92 0.38
N LEU A 79 17.77 24.41 -0.11
CA LEU A 79 16.93 25.06 -1.11
C LEU A 79 15.62 25.57 -0.49
N ARG A 80 15.15 26.71 -0.97
CA ARG A 80 13.83 27.28 -0.65
C ARG A 80 13.08 27.59 -1.92
N VAL A 81 11.90 27.01 -2.05
CA VAL A 81 11.02 27.20 -3.21
C VAL A 81 9.80 27.99 -2.78
N PHE A 82 9.49 29.07 -3.50
CA PHE A 82 8.38 29.95 -3.21
C PHE A 82 7.41 29.93 -4.39
N LEU A 83 6.13 29.68 -4.11
CA LEU A 83 5.05 29.76 -5.09
C LEU A 83 4.21 31.00 -4.82
N ARG A 84 3.68 31.60 -5.90
CA ARG A 84 2.75 32.74 -5.83
C ARG A 84 1.28 32.29 -5.93
N SER A 85 1.02 31.08 -6.41
CA SER A 85 -0.32 30.52 -6.60
C SER A 85 -0.27 28.99 -6.57
N ILE A 86 -1.31 28.36 -6.00
CA ILE A 86 -1.52 26.91 -5.98
C ILE A 86 -2.76 26.61 -6.85
N ARG A 87 -2.72 25.61 -7.72
CA ARG A 87 -3.87 25.21 -8.56
C ARG A 87 -4.38 23.85 -8.09
N GLN A 88 -5.64 23.78 -7.62
CA GLN A 88 -6.29 22.51 -7.29
C GLN A 88 -6.41 21.64 -8.56
N GLY A 89 -6.03 20.36 -8.47
CA GLY A 89 -6.17 19.38 -9.57
C GLY A 89 -4.97 19.23 -10.53
N ARG A 90 -3.83 19.92 -10.31
CA ARG A 90 -2.55 19.63 -10.98
C ARG A 90 -1.44 19.41 -9.94
N PRO A 91 -0.40 18.58 -10.22
CA PRO A 91 0.73 18.43 -9.31
C PRO A 91 1.41 19.80 -9.15
N SER A 92 1.24 20.42 -7.99
CA SER A 92 1.86 21.73 -7.66
C SER A 92 3.14 21.56 -6.83
N HIS A 93 3.48 20.31 -6.50
CA HIS A 93 4.57 19.98 -5.60
C HIS A 93 5.92 19.98 -6.35
N PRO A 94 7.00 20.55 -5.78
CA PRO A 94 8.31 20.61 -6.44
C PRO A 94 8.92 19.24 -6.76
N ILE A 95 8.59 18.22 -5.96
CA ILE A 95 9.00 16.82 -6.16
C ILE A 95 7.78 16.02 -6.63
N HIS A 96 7.91 15.27 -7.73
CA HIS A 96 6.97 14.18 -7.98
C HIS A 96 7.33 12.99 -7.08
N PHE A 97 6.50 12.69 -6.09
CA PHE A 97 6.63 11.44 -5.35
C PHE A 97 6.15 10.27 -6.23
N GLY A 98 7.09 9.40 -6.64
CA GLY A 98 6.84 8.18 -7.40
C GLY A 98 8.15 7.51 -7.84
N PRO A 99 8.23 6.17 -7.90
CA PRO A 99 9.48 5.47 -8.24
C PRO A 99 9.69 5.45 -9.77
N GLY A 100 10.31 6.49 -10.34
CA GLY A 100 10.81 6.44 -11.72
C GLY A 100 10.80 7.76 -12.47
N ARG A 101 11.97 8.42 -12.49
CA ARG A 101 12.32 9.67 -13.21
C ARG A 101 11.50 10.91 -12.82
N PRO A 102 12.14 12.09 -12.64
CA PRO A 102 11.42 13.35 -12.54
C PRO A 102 10.53 13.51 -13.78
N GLY A 103 9.21 13.67 -13.58
CA GLY A 103 8.28 13.93 -14.68
C GLY A 103 8.78 15.08 -15.57
N THR A 104 8.36 15.10 -16.83
CA THR A 104 8.82 16.12 -17.81
C THR A 104 8.60 17.57 -17.37
N GLY A 105 7.74 17.76 -16.36
CA GLY A 105 7.37 19.03 -15.74
C GLY A 105 8.04 19.37 -14.41
N ALA A 106 8.83 18.47 -13.81
CA ALA A 106 9.32 18.59 -12.43
C ALA A 106 10.39 19.68 -12.22
N LEU A 107 10.59 20.10 -10.96
CA LEU A 107 11.79 20.83 -10.59
C LEU A 107 12.99 19.89 -10.71
N ARG A 108 13.97 20.28 -11.52
CA ARG A 108 15.18 19.50 -11.77
C ARG A 108 16.43 20.34 -11.61
N PHE A 109 17.47 19.68 -11.14
CA PHE A 109 18.80 20.24 -10.99
C PHE A 109 19.85 19.43 -11.76
N GLY A 110 20.89 20.12 -12.21
CA GLY A 110 22.11 19.53 -12.74
C GLY A 110 23.35 20.28 -12.28
N LEU A 111 24.48 19.60 -12.25
CA LEU A 111 25.80 20.18 -12.02
C LEU A 111 26.68 19.91 -13.23
N LEU A 112 27.37 20.95 -13.69
CA LEU A 112 28.47 20.85 -14.65
C LEU A 112 29.77 21.16 -13.92
N PHE A 113 30.63 20.16 -13.79
CA PHE A 113 31.91 20.28 -13.11
C PHE A 113 32.99 20.91 -14.02
N PRO A 114 34.09 21.45 -13.43
CA PRO A 114 35.20 22.04 -14.20
C PRO A 114 35.85 21.08 -15.20
N ASP A 115 35.82 19.77 -14.89
CA ASP A 115 36.36 18.70 -15.74
C ASP A 115 35.42 18.29 -16.89
N GLY A 116 34.28 18.98 -17.04
CA GLY A 116 33.29 18.74 -18.07
C GLY A 116 32.29 17.61 -17.75
N ARG A 117 32.45 16.91 -16.62
CA ARG A 117 31.45 15.92 -16.18
C ARG A 117 30.14 16.62 -15.83
N ARG A 118 29.05 15.96 -16.19
CA ARG A 118 27.68 16.40 -15.91
C ARG A 118 27.01 15.37 -15.03
N ILE A 119 26.26 15.86 -14.05
CA ILE A 119 25.42 15.04 -13.21
C ILE A 119 24.08 15.74 -13.04
N THR A 120 23.00 14.98 -13.04
CA THR A 120 21.65 15.52 -12.95
C THR A 120 20.80 14.72 -11.99
N THR A 121 19.77 15.37 -11.45
CA THR A 121 18.67 14.71 -10.74
C THR A 121 17.84 13.76 -11.63
N LEU A 122 18.09 13.74 -12.95
CA LEU A 122 17.50 12.80 -13.91
C LEU A 122 18.35 11.52 -14.07
N ASP A 123 19.58 11.51 -13.57
CA ASP A 123 20.48 10.36 -13.67
C ASP A 123 19.91 9.25 -12.77
N GLY A 124 19.28 8.26 -13.39
CA GLY A 124 18.65 7.15 -12.67
C GLY A 124 19.68 6.32 -11.89
N HIS A 125 19.21 5.66 -10.83
CA HIS A 125 20.01 4.66 -10.11
C HIS A 125 20.32 3.49 -11.04
N PRO A 126 21.60 3.12 -11.27
CA PRO A 126 21.89 1.81 -11.82
C PRO A 126 21.51 0.80 -10.74
N TRP A 127 20.57 -0.08 -11.06
CA TRP A 127 20.43 -1.35 -10.36
C TRP A 127 20.82 -2.47 -11.34
N PRO A 128 21.77 -3.36 -10.98
CA PRO A 128 22.56 -3.35 -9.75
C PRO A 128 23.47 -2.12 -9.64
N ALA A 129 23.92 -1.80 -8.41
CA ALA A 129 24.82 -0.68 -8.14
C ALA A 129 25.99 -0.68 -9.14
N PRO A 130 26.40 0.50 -9.67
CA PRO A 130 27.41 0.56 -10.71
C PRO A 130 28.68 -0.17 -10.26
N THR A 131 29.13 -1.14 -11.05
CA THR A 131 30.36 -1.92 -10.80
C THR A 131 31.64 -1.11 -11.04
N GLU A 132 31.51 0.19 -11.30
CA GLU A 132 32.62 1.10 -11.56
C GLU A 132 33.34 1.45 -10.26
N VAL A 133 34.67 1.36 -10.28
CA VAL A 133 35.55 1.75 -9.18
C VAL A 133 36.49 2.85 -9.68
N PRO A 134 36.43 4.09 -9.14
CA PRO A 134 35.49 4.54 -8.11
C PRO A 134 34.07 4.77 -8.67
N PRO A 135 33.04 4.72 -7.80
CA PRO A 135 31.65 4.93 -8.20
C PRO A 135 31.41 6.36 -8.71
N ARG A 136 30.45 6.51 -9.62
CA ARG A 136 30.03 7.82 -10.10
C ARG A 136 29.31 8.60 -8.99
N PRO A 137 29.51 9.93 -8.88
CA PRO A 137 28.72 10.74 -7.95
C PRO A 137 27.23 10.65 -8.31
N THR A 138 26.37 10.83 -7.31
CA THR A 138 24.90 10.85 -7.41
C THR A 138 24.37 12.20 -6.90
N LEU A 139 23.37 12.76 -7.57
CA LEU A 139 22.74 14.05 -7.21
C LEU A 139 21.25 13.82 -6.96
N ARG A 140 20.80 13.99 -5.72
CA ARG A 140 19.45 13.63 -5.30
C ARG A 140 18.74 14.80 -4.63
N LEU A 141 17.50 15.03 -5.03
CA LEU A 141 16.63 16.01 -4.40
C LEU A 141 15.78 15.30 -3.34
N HIS A 142 15.93 15.72 -2.09
CA HIS A 142 15.26 15.19 -0.90
C HIS A 142 14.46 16.31 -0.21
N GLY A 143 13.52 15.90 0.66
CA GLY A 143 12.80 16.82 1.54
C GLY A 143 11.69 17.63 0.86
N GLY A 144 10.71 18.02 1.66
CA GLY A 144 9.53 18.77 1.22
C GLY A 144 8.71 19.29 2.39
N SER A 145 9.38 19.85 3.41
CA SER A 145 8.69 20.49 4.52
C SER A 145 8.26 21.90 4.12
N GLY A 146 7.21 22.43 4.75
CA GLY A 146 6.66 23.75 4.43
C GLY A 146 5.15 23.73 4.22
N GLY A 147 4.62 24.78 3.58
CA GLY A 147 3.19 24.94 3.31
C GLY A 147 2.92 25.11 1.81
N GLY A 148 1.66 25.26 1.41
CA GLY A 148 1.30 25.29 -0.01
C GLY A 148 2.00 26.36 -0.87
N PHE A 149 2.55 27.42 -0.27
CA PHE A 149 3.26 28.50 -0.98
C PHE A 149 4.78 28.49 -0.77
N HIS A 150 5.31 27.62 0.09
CA HIS A 150 6.72 27.62 0.46
C HIS A 150 7.20 26.22 0.81
N TYR A 151 8.27 25.76 0.15
CA TYR A 151 8.90 24.47 0.40
C TYR A 151 10.36 24.65 0.80
N GLN A 152 10.80 23.86 1.78
CA GLN A 152 12.19 23.66 2.14
C GLN A 152 12.63 22.31 1.56
N MET A 153 13.75 22.32 0.83
CA MET A 153 14.22 21.15 0.10
C MET A 153 15.74 21.04 0.22
N GLU A 154 16.24 19.83 0.01
CA GLU A 154 17.66 19.52 0.13
C GLU A 154 18.13 18.83 -1.14
N LEU A 155 19.18 19.33 -1.77
CA LEU A 155 19.81 18.67 -2.91
C LEU A 155 21.14 18.07 -2.45
N HIS A 156 21.25 16.75 -2.39
CA HIS A 156 22.42 16.03 -1.90
C HIS A 156 23.30 15.55 -3.05
N LEU A 157 24.59 15.89 -3.00
CA LEU A 157 25.63 15.36 -3.88
C LEU A 157 26.51 14.42 -3.06
N SER A 158 26.54 13.13 -3.43
CA SER A 158 27.19 12.07 -2.66
C SER A 158 28.72 12.11 -2.64
N GLN A 159 29.34 13.01 -3.41
CA GLN A 159 30.79 13.21 -3.44
C GLN A 159 31.13 14.71 -3.49
N LEU A 160 32.23 15.12 -2.87
CA LEU A 160 32.69 16.51 -2.97
C LEU A 160 32.99 16.89 -4.44
N PRO A 161 32.47 18.04 -4.94
CA PRO A 161 32.72 18.50 -6.31
C PRO A 161 34.22 18.79 -6.54
N PRO A 162 34.81 18.63 -7.74
CA PRO A 162 36.20 19.03 -8.02
C PRO A 162 36.46 20.51 -7.71
N GLU A 163 37.70 20.88 -7.38
CA GLU A 163 38.08 22.29 -7.16
C GLU A 163 37.86 23.14 -8.41
N GLY A 164 37.42 24.38 -8.22
CA GLY A 164 37.18 25.35 -9.29
C GLY A 164 35.70 25.65 -9.56
N PRO A 165 35.42 26.43 -10.62
CA PRO A 165 34.08 26.90 -10.94
C PRO A 165 33.21 25.77 -11.51
N MET A 166 32.10 25.48 -10.85
CA MET A 166 31.05 24.59 -11.34
C MET A 166 29.78 25.38 -11.65
N GLN A 167 28.92 24.84 -12.52
CA GLN A 167 27.62 25.44 -12.81
C GLN A 167 26.51 24.60 -12.19
N LEU A 168 25.69 25.22 -11.34
CA LEU A 168 24.41 24.67 -10.90
C LEU A 168 23.33 25.10 -11.89
N VAL A 169 22.69 24.11 -12.49
CA VAL A 169 21.61 24.27 -13.46
C VAL A 169 20.29 23.96 -12.76
N ALA A 170 19.30 24.83 -12.89
CA ALA A 170 17.96 24.62 -12.37
C ALA A 170 16.92 24.84 -13.48
N GLU A 171 15.85 24.07 -13.46
CA GLU A 171 14.73 24.24 -14.39
C GLU A 171 13.45 23.69 -13.75
N TRP A 172 12.31 24.33 -14.03
CA TRP A 172 11.02 23.82 -13.60
C TRP A 172 9.95 24.09 -14.65
N PRO A 173 9.74 23.14 -15.59
CA PRO A 173 8.88 23.37 -16.75
C PRO A 173 7.42 23.62 -16.38
N ASP A 174 6.84 22.90 -15.41
CA ASP A 174 5.42 23.08 -15.02
C ASP A 174 5.11 24.45 -14.41
N HIS A 175 6.12 25.07 -13.81
CA HIS A 175 6.01 26.41 -13.24
C HIS A 175 6.62 27.49 -14.15
N GLY A 176 7.01 27.13 -15.38
CA GLY A 176 7.55 28.05 -16.37
C GLY A 176 8.89 28.67 -15.96
N VAL A 177 9.67 27.99 -15.13
CA VAL A 177 11.05 28.39 -14.82
C VAL A 177 11.95 27.82 -15.92
N PRO A 178 12.59 28.67 -16.75
CA PRO A 178 13.48 28.20 -17.81
C PRO A 178 14.78 27.61 -17.23
N GLU A 179 15.59 26.94 -18.05
CA GLU A 179 16.94 26.53 -17.67
C GLU A 179 17.76 27.78 -17.28
N THR A 180 18.19 27.81 -16.03
CA THR A 180 19.07 28.82 -15.47
C THR A 180 20.39 28.19 -15.06
N ARG A 181 21.47 28.98 -15.11
CA ARG A 181 22.81 28.54 -14.74
C ARG A 181 23.43 29.51 -13.75
N THR A 182 23.86 28.98 -12.62
CA THR A 182 24.50 29.74 -11.54
C THR A 182 25.91 29.21 -11.35
N GLU A 183 26.91 30.08 -11.46
CA GLU A 183 28.29 29.73 -11.14
C GLU A 183 28.48 29.59 -9.63
N ILE A 184 29.15 28.52 -9.22
CA ILE A 184 29.47 28.20 -7.83
C ILE A 184 30.93 27.79 -7.76
N ASP A 185 31.70 28.41 -6.87
CA ASP A 185 33.07 28.00 -6.60
C ASP A 185 33.09 26.85 -5.59
N ALA A 186 33.45 25.65 -6.06
CA ALA A 186 33.51 24.44 -5.24
C ALA A 186 34.70 24.42 -4.26
N THR A 187 35.66 25.34 -4.39
CA THR A 187 36.87 25.40 -3.55
C THR A 187 36.51 25.60 -2.07
N ALA A 188 35.55 26.48 -1.78
CA ALA A 188 35.09 26.73 -0.42
C ALA A 188 34.35 25.53 0.20
N LEU A 189 33.61 24.77 -0.61
CA LEU A 189 32.92 23.56 -0.16
C LEU A 189 33.93 22.48 0.25
N ARG A 190 35.00 22.29 -0.52
CA ARG A 190 36.06 21.33 -0.15
C ARG A 190 36.81 21.72 1.11
N ALA A 191 37.13 23.01 1.26
CA ALA A 191 37.80 23.50 2.46
C ALA A 191 36.94 23.27 3.72
N ALA A 192 35.64 23.56 3.64
CA ALA A 192 34.71 23.39 4.76
C ALA A 192 34.43 21.94 5.14
N ALA A 193 34.72 20.95 4.28
CA ALA A 193 34.52 19.54 4.60
C ALA A 193 35.37 19.08 5.79
N ALA A 194 36.54 19.71 5.99
CA ALA A 194 37.42 19.46 7.14
C ALA A 194 36.88 20.02 8.46
N GLU A 195 35.88 20.90 8.41
CA GLU A 195 35.23 21.50 9.59
C GLU A 195 34.04 20.67 10.09
N ALA A 196 33.63 19.62 9.36
CA ALA A 196 32.61 18.69 9.81
C ALA A 196 33.10 17.90 11.04
N VAL A 197 32.25 17.78 12.06
CA VAL A 197 32.61 17.19 13.35
C VAL A 197 32.01 15.79 13.47
N ALA A 198 32.84 14.78 13.72
CA ALA A 198 32.35 13.45 14.06
C ALA A 198 31.68 13.46 15.44
N VAL A 199 30.45 12.95 15.52
CA VAL A 199 29.66 12.91 16.76
C VAL A 199 30.17 11.82 17.70
N TRP A 200 30.53 10.65 17.14
CA TRP A 200 30.97 9.46 17.86
C TRP A 200 32.30 8.93 17.30
N PRO A 201 33.43 9.66 17.45
CA PRO A 201 34.71 9.27 16.87
C PRO A 201 35.28 7.94 17.41
N GLU A 202 34.84 7.50 18.57
CA GLU A 202 35.26 6.29 19.28
C GLU A 202 34.53 5.01 18.87
N THR A 203 33.53 5.10 17.98
CA THR A 203 32.71 3.94 17.60
C THR A 203 33.55 2.84 16.97
N GLU A 204 33.42 1.59 17.43
CA GLU A 204 34.20 0.46 16.90
C GLU A 204 33.74 0.04 15.48
N PRO A 205 34.67 -0.35 14.59
CA PRO A 205 34.31 -0.92 13.30
C PRO A 205 33.66 -2.29 13.49
N PRO A 206 32.63 -2.64 12.70
CA PRO A 206 31.97 -3.93 12.85
C PRO A 206 32.94 -5.08 12.49
N PRO A 207 32.81 -6.26 13.15
CA PRO A 207 33.75 -7.37 13.00
C PRO A 207 33.95 -7.76 11.54
N SER A 208 35.21 -8.02 11.16
CA SER A 208 35.59 -8.43 9.80
C SER A 208 35.25 -9.89 9.55
N GLU A 209 34.46 -10.12 8.50
CA GLU A 209 34.22 -11.41 7.82
C GLU A 209 33.36 -12.48 8.50
N GLY A 210 32.14 -12.55 7.99
CA GLY A 210 31.33 -13.73 7.80
C GLY A 210 30.18 -13.31 6.88
N LYS A 211 29.72 -14.15 5.94
CA LYS A 211 28.48 -13.89 5.20
C LYS A 211 27.33 -13.87 6.21
N ALA A 212 27.15 -12.74 6.89
CA ALA A 212 25.92 -12.42 7.57
C ALA A 212 24.89 -12.32 6.46
N ARG A 213 24.04 -13.35 6.37
CA ARG A 213 22.70 -13.19 5.80
C ARG A 213 22.17 -11.88 6.38
N CYS A 214 21.98 -10.87 5.53
CA CYS A 214 20.97 -9.86 5.81
C CYS A 214 19.64 -10.61 5.85
N THR A 215 19.32 -11.22 6.99
CA THR A 215 17.95 -11.58 7.32
C THR A 215 17.19 -10.27 7.38
N GLY A 216 16.25 -10.12 6.46
CA GLY A 216 15.48 -8.91 6.25
C GLY A 216 14.73 -8.48 7.49
N ASN A 217 15.30 -7.51 8.20
CA ASN A 217 14.58 -6.48 8.93
C ASN A 217 15.31 -5.17 8.65
N CYS A 218 14.90 -4.47 7.59
CA CYS A 218 15.12 -3.02 7.55
C CYS A 218 14.24 -2.44 8.65
N ALA A 219 14.82 -2.13 9.81
CA ALA A 219 14.24 -1.12 10.66
C ALA A 219 14.29 0.18 9.85
N ILE A 220 13.18 0.54 9.21
CA ILE A 220 12.98 1.90 8.73
C ILE A 220 12.72 2.72 9.99
N LEU A 221 13.81 3.05 10.69
CA LEU A 221 13.81 4.19 11.59
C LEU A 221 13.71 5.41 10.68
N SER A 222 12.46 5.80 10.37
CA SER A 222 12.18 7.12 9.84
C SER A 222 12.94 8.13 10.71
N PRO A 223 13.64 9.13 10.16
CA PRO A 223 14.13 10.21 11.00
C PRO A 223 12.94 10.74 11.80
N GLY A 224 13.13 10.81 13.13
CA GLY A 224 12.11 11.19 14.10
C GLY A 224 11.51 12.58 13.86
N PRO A 225 10.58 12.99 14.73
CA PRO A 225 9.29 13.57 14.34
C PRO A 225 9.40 14.95 13.69
N GLY A 226 8.70 15.11 12.58
CA GLY A 226 8.36 16.42 12.00
C GLY A 226 7.24 17.12 12.74
N GLU A 227 7.30 17.18 14.07
CA GLU A 227 6.36 17.96 14.88
C GLU A 227 6.65 19.45 14.77
N LEU A 228 6.15 20.06 13.70
CA LEU A 228 5.53 21.40 13.72
C LEU A 228 4.93 21.68 12.33
N ILE A 229 3.61 21.51 12.27
CA ILE A 229 2.64 22.07 11.31
C ILE A 229 2.18 21.17 10.13
N ALA A 230 0.85 20.99 10.15
CA ALA A 230 -0.11 20.69 9.08
C ALA A 230 -0.32 19.23 8.66
N GLN A 231 -1.30 18.62 9.34
CA GLN A 231 -2.24 17.62 8.81
C GLN A 231 -2.66 17.94 7.36
N GLY A 232 -2.65 16.92 6.50
CA GLY A 232 -2.96 17.06 5.08
C GLY A 232 -3.72 15.87 4.51
N ILE A 233 -5.02 15.79 4.85
CA ILE A 233 -6.15 15.34 4.02
C ILE A 233 -5.89 14.16 3.08
N VAL A 234 -6.27 12.96 3.55
CA VAL A 234 -6.61 11.82 2.70
C VAL A 234 -7.85 12.18 1.87
N GLY A 235 -7.77 12.00 0.55
CA GLY A 235 -8.88 12.14 -0.39
C GLY A 235 -8.68 11.22 -1.62
N PRO A 236 -9.77 10.78 -2.26
CA PRO A 236 -9.86 9.44 -2.86
C PRO A 236 -9.48 9.36 -4.35
N ALA A 237 -9.26 8.12 -4.79
CA ALA A 237 -9.14 7.61 -6.16
C ALA A 237 -7.76 7.64 -6.84
N GLY A 238 -7.28 6.44 -7.15
CA GLY A 238 -6.41 6.18 -8.30
C GLY A 238 -4.90 6.32 -8.06
N ARG A 239 -4.29 5.34 -7.40
CA ARG A 239 -2.86 5.06 -7.61
C ARG A 239 -2.68 4.67 -9.08
N ARG A 240 -2.16 5.57 -9.91
CA ARG A 240 -1.56 5.18 -11.20
C ARG A 240 -0.20 4.55 -10.91
N ASP A 241 -0.04 3.31 -11.36
CA ASP A 241 1.19 2.54 -11.26
C ASP A 241 2.29 3.26 -12.09
N ASN A 242 3.14 4.03 -11.42
CA ASN A 242 4.27 4.75 -12.05
C ASN A 242 5.56 3.92 -12.04
N ARG A 243 5.47 2.59 -12.15
CA ARG A 243 6.63 1.76 -12.49
C ARG A 243 7.08 2.16 -13.90
N PRO A 244 8.39 2.25 -14.20
CA PRO A 244 8.84 2.36 -15.58
C PRO A 244 8.21 1.21 -16.37
N ALA A 245 7.54 1.52 -17.48
CA ALA A 245 7.01 0.50 -18.37
C ALA A 245 8.12 -0.52 -18.62
N ALA A 246 7.84 -1.79 -18.33
CA ALA A 246 8.77 -2.85 -18.70
C ALA A 246 9.12 -2.67 -20.18
N PRO A 247 10.40 -2.86 -20.57
CA PRO A 247 10.73 -2.84 -21.99
C PRO A 247 9.74 -3.74 -22.74
N PRO A 248 9.25 -3.33 -23.93
CA PRO A 248 8.27 -4.12 -24.65
C PRO A 248 8.79 -5.55 -24.80
N PRO A 249 7.94 -6.57 -24.63
CA PRO A 249 8.40 -7.94 -24.63
C PRO A 249 9.14 -8.23 -25.93
N ASN A 250 10.29 -8.90 -25.85
CA ASN A 250 11.08 -9.23 -27.04
C ASN A 250 10.29 -10.21 -27.94
N PRO A 251 9.98 -9.85 -29.20
CA PRO A 251 9.24 -10.72 -30.12
C PRO A 251 10.08 -11.87 -30.68
N ASP A 252 11.41 -11.79 -30.58
CA ASP A 252 12.33 -12.80 -31.13
C ASP A 252 12.60 -13.96 -30.15
N ARG A 253 11.86 -14.05 -29.05
CA ARG A 253 11.97 -15.17 -28.08
C ARG A 253 11.17 -16.37 -28.56
N ASP A 254 11.68 -17.56 -28.26
CA ASP A 254 11.07 -18.87 -28.48
C ASP A 254 10.37 -19.41 -27.21
N ASP A 255 10.04 -18.53 -26.26
CA ASP A 255 9.34 -18.84 -25.01
C ASP A 255 8.35 -17.72 -24.63
N TRP A 256 7.60 -17.92 -23.54
CA TRP A 256 6.63 -16.94 -23.02
C TRP A 256 7.15 -16.09 -21.86
N GLU A 257 8.47 -16.09 -21.58
CA GLU A 257 9.01 -15.30 -20.48
C GLU A 257 8.79 -13.79 -20.72
N ALA A 258 8.61 -13.05 -19.62
CA ALA A 258 8.34 -11.61 -19.63
C ALA A 258 7.08 -11.19 -20.42
N MET A 259 6.12 -12.10 -20.59
CA MET A 259 4.76 -11.76 -21.00
C MET A 259 4.00 -11.14 -19.83
N GLY A 260 3.91 -9.81 -19.82
CA GLY A 260 3.01 -9.09 -18.90
C GLY A 260 1.57 -9.06 -19.43
N ARG A 261 0.66 -8.46 -18.66
CA ARG A 261 -0.75 -8.24 -19.03
C ARG A 261 -0.93 -7.71 -20.46
N GLU A 262 -0.15 -6.69 -20.82
CA GLU A 262 -0.22 -6.06 -22.15
C GLU A 262 0.26 -6.99 -23.26
N GLY A 263 1.22 -7.88 -22.98
CA GLY A 263 1.75 -8.83 -23.95
C GLY A 263 0.71 -9.87 -24.36
N TRP A 264 -0.10 -10.34 -23.41
CA TRP A 264 -1.21 -11.26 -23.69
C TRP A 264 -2.38 -10.63 -24.44
N GLN A 265 -2.40 -9.30 -24.56
CA GLN A 265 -3.35 -8.56 -25.40
C GLN A 265 -2.76 -8.21 -26.77
N ASP A 266 -1.46 -8.43 -26.99
CA ASP A 266 -0.77 -8.14 -28.25
C ASP A 266 -0.70 -9.39 -29.13
N ILE A 267 -1.65 -9.49 -30.06
CA ILE A 267 -1.73 -10.59 -31.02
C ILE A 267 -0.49 -10.72 -31.91
N GLU A 268 0.16 -9.61 -32.27
CA GLU A 268 1.31 -9.65 -33.17
C GLU A 268 2.55 -10.16 -32.43
N LEU A 269 2.70 -9.79 -31.16
CA LEU A 269 3.73 -10.36 -30.29
C LEU A 269 3.53 -11.86 -30.08
N VAL A 270 2.30 -12.30 -29.78
CA VAL A 270 1.98 -13.73 -29.60
C VAL A 270 2.31 -14.52 -30.87
N ARG A 271 1.88 -14.01 -32.04
CA ARG A 271 2.20 -14.64 -33.33
C ARG A 271 3.70 -14.69 -33.61
N ALA A 272 4.42 -13.62 -33.28
CA ALA A 272 5.88 -13.58 -33.45
C ALA A 272 6.55 -14.68 -32.63
N ARG A 273 6.19 -14.83 -31.34
CA ARG A 273 6.76 -15.86 -30.47
C ARG A 273 6.40 -17.28 -30.90
N LEU A 274 5.16 -17.52 -31.30
CA LEU A 274 4.75 -18.81 -31.89
C LEU A 274 5.58 -19.13 -33.14
N ALA A 275 5.83 -18.14 -34.00
CA ALA A 275 6.65 -18.32 -35.21
C ALA A 275 8.13 -18.61 -34.89
N GLN A 276 8.64 -18.17 -33.74
CA GLN A 276 9.98 -18.49 -33.24
C GLN A 276 10.06 -19.85 -32.52
N GLY A 277 8.92 -20.48 -32.23
CA GLY A 277 8.86 -21.82 -31.64
C GLY A 277 8.38 -21.88 -30.18
N ALA A 278 7.83 -20.78 -29.64
CA ALA A 278 7.20 -20.81 -28.32
C ALA A 278 6.07 -21.85 -28.26
N ASP A 279 6.07 -22.67 -27.22
CA ASP A 279 5.12 -23.78 -27.07
C ASP A 279 3.78 -23.27 -26.53
N PRO A 280 2.67 -23.37 -27.30
CA PRO A 280 1.35 -22.90 -26.85
C PRO A 280 0.80 -23.67 -25.63
N LEU A 281 1.42 -24.80 -25.25
CA LEU A 281 1.06 -25.63 -24.10
C LEU A 281 2.07 -25.50 -22.94
N GLU A 282 3.04 -24.59 -23.02
CA GLU A 282 4.02 -24.38 -21.95
C GLU A 282 3.32 -24.04 -20.62
N GLU A 283 3.74 -24.69 -19.54
CA GLU A 283 3.34 -24.33 -18.18
C GLU A 283 4.16 -23.11 -17.74
N LEU A 284 3.51 -21.95 -17.64
CA LEU A 284 4.19 -20.66 -17.46
C LEU A 284 4.53 -20.35 -16.00
N ASP A 285 3.75 -20.90 -15.07
CA ASP A 285 4.02 -20.78 -13.63
C ASP A 285 3.97 -22.16 -12.96
N SER A 286 5.09 -22.53 -12.34
CA SER A 286 5.25 -23.77 -11.57
C SER A 286 4.28 -23.89 -10.38
N TRP A 287 3.67 -22.79 -9.95
CA TRP A 287 2.74 -22.76 -8.82
C TRP A 287 1.27 -22.79 -9.23
N SER A 288 0.92 -22.32 -10.44
CA SER A 288 -0.46 -22.31 -10.96
C SER A 288 -0.73 -23.34 -12.05
N GLY A 289 0.30 -23.87 -12.72
CA GLY A 289 0.13 -24.79 -13.85
C GLY A 289 -0.58 -24.17 -15.06
N GLU A 290 -0.60 -22.83 -15.14
CA GLU A 290 -1.32 -22.10 -16.18
C GLU A 290 -0.57 -22.13 -17.51
N THR A 291 -1.35 -22.15 -18.60
CA THR A 291 -0.85 -22.12 -19.98
C THR A 291 -1.12 -20.75 -20.62
N PRO A 292 -0.52 -20.43 -21.79
CA PRO A 292 -0.85 -19.23 -22.56
C PRO A 292 -2.36 -19.00 -22.73
N LEU A 293 -3.15 -20.06 -22.91
CA LEU A 293 -4.60 -19.97 -23.08
C LEU A 293 -5.31 -19.51 -21.79
N HIS A 294 -4.82 -19.87 -20.60
CA HIS A 294 -5.33 -19.36 -19.33
C HIS A 294 -5.14 -17.85 -19.22
N HIS A 295 -3.93 -17.35 -19.46
CA HIS A 295 -3.64 -15.90 -19.38
C HIS A 295 -4.38 -15.09 -20.45
N ALA A 296 -4.51 -15.61 -21.68
CA ALA A 296 -5.29 -14.96 -22.72
C ALA A 296 -6.78 -14.85 -22.33
N ALA A 297 -7.32 -15.88 -21.68
CA ALA A 297 -8.68 -15.90 -21.17
C ALA A 297 -8.86 -14.95 -19.98
N GLU A 298 -7.93 -14.91 -19.03
CA GLU A 298 -7.89 -14.00 -17.87
C GLU A 298 -7.92 -12.52 -18.30
N HIS A 299 -7.12 -12.17 -19.30
CA HIS A 299 -6.90 -10.79 -19.73
C HIS A 299 -7.86 -10.30 -20.81
N GLY A 300 -8.82 -11.14 -21.23
CA GLY A 300 -9.87 -10.76 -22.17
C GLY A 300 -9.34 -10.41 -23.56
N ALA A 301 -8.41 -11.23 -24.07
CA ALA A 301 -7.79 -11.04 -25.37
C ALA A 301 -8.38 -12.02 -26.41
N PRO A 302 -9.59 -11.75 -26.96
CA PRO A 302 -10.29 -12.72 -27.80
C PRO A 302 -9.51 -13.09 -29.07
N GLU A 303 -8.74 -12.16 -29.65
CA GLU A 303 -7.89 -12.45 -30.81
C GLU A 303 -6.76 -13.42 -30.46
N VAL A 304 -6.17 -13.28 -29.27
CA VAL A 304 -5.11 -14.16 -28.77
C VAL A 304 -5.67 -15.53 -28.39
N VAL A 305 -6.84 -15.57 -27.73
CA VAL A 305 -7.59 -16.81 -27.47
C VAL A 305 -7.86 -17.55 -28.78
N ALA A 306 -8.41 -16.86 -29.79
CA ALA A 306 -8.70 -17.47 -31.08
C ALA A 306 -7.45 -17.97 -31.82
N GLU A 307 -6.31 -17.30 -31.67
CA GLU A 307 -5.03 -17.75 -32.24
C GLU A 307 -4.50 -18.99 -31.53
N LEU A 308 -4.43 -18.97 -30.19
CA LEU A 308 -3.93 -20.10 -29.39
C LEU A 308 -4.78 -21.35 -29.57
N LEU A 309 -6.12 -21.21 -29.67
CA LEU A 309 -7.04 -22.32 -29.95
C LEU A 309 -6.76 -23.06 -31.28
N ARG A 310 -6.00 -22.46 -32.21
CA ARG A 310 -5.58 -23.15 -33.46
C ARG A 310 -4.47 -24.16 -33.22
N HIS A 311 -3.77 -24.05 -32.10
CA HIS A 311 -2.60 -24.86 -31.75
C HIS A 311 -2.88 -25.79 -30.56
N VAL A 312 -4.07 -25.72 -29.97
CA VAL A 312 -4.47 -26.49 -28.79
C VAL A 312 -5.57 -27.48 -29.19
N GLU A 313 -5.36 -28.77 -28.95
CA GLU A 313 -6.37 -29.82 -29.22
C GLU A 313 -7.37 -29.96 -28.06
N ASP A 314 -6.89 -29.83 -26.81
CA ASP A 314 -7.70 -29.90 -25.59
C ASP A 314 -7.89 -28.50 -25.02
N VAL A 315 -9.10 -27.96 -25.14
CA VAL A 315 -9.43 -26.60 -24.67
C VAL A 315 -9.63 -26.51 -23.16
N ASP A 316 -9.84 -27.66 -22.50
CA ASP A 316 -10.06 -27.79 -21.06
C ASP A 316 -8.77 -28.18 -20.32
N VAL A 317 -7.62 -27.70 -20.80
CA VAL A 317 -6.33 -27.89 -20.11
C VAL A 317 -6.48 -27.44 -18.67
N ALA A 318 -6.23 -28.35 -17.73
CA ALA A 318 -6.40 -28.08 -16.32
C ALA A 318 -5.15 -27.41 -15.75
N GLY A 319 -5.29 -26.18 -15.26
CA GLY A 319 -4.36 -25.57 -14.33
C GLY A 319 -4.52 -26.12 -12.90
N ARG A 320 -4.06 -25.36 -11.92
CA ARG A 320 -4.16 -25.72 -10.50
C ARG A 320 -5.63 -25.83 -10.07
N GLU A 321 -5.91 -26.82 -9.22
CA GLU A 321 -7.26 -27.10 -8.69
C GLU A 321 -8.31 -27.40 -9.78
N GLY A 322 -7.85 -27.76 -10.99
CA GLY A 322 -8.72 -28.05 -12.13
C GLY A 322 -9.27 -26.81 -12.83
N CYS A 323 -8.77 -25.61 -12.50
CA CYS A 323 -9.17 -24.37 -13.15
C CYS A 323 -8.79 -24.41 -14.64
N THR A 324 -9.77 -24.26 -15.51
CA THR A 324 -9.61 -24.25 -16.98
C THR A 324 -9.49 -22.81 -17.52
N PRO A 325 -9.10 -22.59 -18.79
CA PRO A 325 -9.17 -21.25 -19.39
C PRO A 325 -10.58 -20.63 -19.33
N LEU A 326 -11.64 -21.44 -19.43
CA LEU A 326 -13.01 -20.94 -19.30
C LEU A 326 -13.32 -20.43 -17.88
N TRP A 327 -12.71 -21.04 -16.86
CA TRP A 327 -12.78 -20.56 -15.48
C TRP A 327 -12.19 -19.15 -15.36
N GLU A 328 -11.00 -18.93 -15.92
CA GLU A 328 -10.33 -17.64 -15.86
C GLU A 328 -11.12 -16.54 -16.57
N ALA A 329 -11.67 -16.84 -17.75
CA ALA A 329 -12.56 -15.91 -18.46
C ALA A 329 -13.78 -15.52 -17.61
N VAL A 330 -14.40 -16.48 -16.91
CA VAL A 330 -15.56 -16.21 -16.04
C VAL A 330 -15.16 -15.39 -14.80
N CYS A 331 -14.06 -15.74 -14.15
CA CYS A 331 -13.54 -15.04 -12.97
C CYS A 331 -13.26 -13.55 -13.24
N HIS A 332 -12.79 -13.25 -14.44
CA HIS A 332 -12.43 -11.92 -14.88
C HIS A 332 -13.52 -11.22 -15.71
N GLY A 333 -14.70 -11.84 -15.87
CA GLY A 333 -15.83 -11.23 -16.58
C GLY A 333 -15.65 -11.10 -18.10
N GLN A 334 -14.69 -11.84 -18.68
CA GLN A 334 -14.27 -11.75 -20.08
C GLN A 334 -15.25 -12.49 -20.99
N ARG A 335 -16.34 -11.82 -21.37
CA ARG A 335 -17.43 -12.42 -22.15
C ARG A 335 -16.95 -12.99 -23.48
N GLU A 336 -16.23 -12.21 -24.28
CA GLU A 336 -15.81 -12.59 -25.63
C GLU A 336 -14.84 -13.78 -25.61
N ALA A 337 -13.94 -13.83 -24.62
CA ALA A 337 -13.06 -14.98 -24.40
C ALA A 337 -13.87 -16.23 -24.02
N ALA A 338 -14.85 -16.11 -23.12
CA ALA A 338 -15.74 -17.22 -22.75
C ALA A 338 -16.55 -17.74 -23.95
N GLU A 339 -17.08 -16.86 -24.80
CA GLU A 339 -17.79 -17.23 -26.03
C GLU A 339 -16.91 -18.05 -26.98
N LEU A 340 -15.66 -17.64 -27.18
CA LEU A 340 -14.70 -18.36 -28.03
C LEU A 340 -14.34 -19.74 -27.47
N LEU A 341 -14.08 -19.83 -26.17
CA LEU A 341 -13.77 -21.10 -25.50
C LEU A 341 -14.96 -22.07 -25.57
N LEU A 342 -16.17 -21.60 -25.31
CA LEU A 342 -17.40 -22.39 -25.44
C LEU A 342 -17.63 -22.85 -26.89
N ALA A 343 -17.38 -21.98 -27.87
CA ALA A 343 -17.48 -22.33 -29.29
C ALA A 343 -16.43 -23.37 -29.72
N ALA A 344 -15.28 -23.39 -29.05
CA ALA A 344 -14.22 -24.38 -29.24
C ALA A 344 -14.47 -25.69 -28.48
N GLY A 345 -15.56 -25.79 -27.71
CA GLY A 345 -16.00 -27.02 -27.06
C GLY A 345 -15.66 -27.14 -25.58
N ALA A 346 -15.26 -26.05 -24.92
CA ALA A 346 -14.93 -26.06 -23.49
C ALA A 346 -16.11 -26.49 -22.61
N ASP A 347 -15.84 -27.34 -21.62
CA ASP A 347 -16.85 -27.81 -20.69
C ASP A 347 -17.17 -26.78 -19.60
N ALA A 348 -18.39 -26.23 -19.67
CA ALA A 348 -18.89 -25.26 -18.70
C ALA A 348 -19.32 -25.87 -17.35
N TRP A 349 -19.52 -27.19 -17.26
CA TRP A 349 -20.29 -27.80 -16.17
C TRP A 349 -19.51 -28.80 -15.31
N SER A 350 -18.30 -29.19 -15.72
CA SER A 350 -17.41 -29.97 -14.86
C SER A 350 -17.03 -29.19 -13.59
N PRO A 351 -17.21 -29.77 -12.40
CA PRO A 351 -16.74 -29.18 -11.16
C PRO A 351 -15.22 -29.02 -11.17
N GLN A 352 -14.77 -27.86 -10.73
CA GLN A 352 -13.38 -27.51 -10.56
C GLN A 352 -13.21 -27.21 -9.07
N MET A 353 -12.77 -26.01 -8.75
CA MET A 353 -12.48 -25.58 -7.41
C MET A 353 -13.72 -25.35 -6.55
N GLY A 354 -13.68 -25.78 -5.29
CA GLY A 354 -14.81 -25.70 -4.36
C GLY A 354 -16.06 -26.46 -4.82
N GLY A 355 -15.95 -27.35 -5.81
CA GLY A 355 -17.10 -28.04 -6.41
C GLY A 355 -17.94 -27.18 -7.36
N TRP A 356 -17.49 -25.95 -7.66
CA TRP A 356 -18.13 -25.07 -8.65
C TRP A 356 -17.58 -25.34 -10.05
N SER A 357 -18.42 -25.17 -11.06
CA SER A 357 -17.99 -25.15 -12.46
C SER A 357 -17.93 -23.70 -12.98
N PRO A 358 -17.21 -23.42 -14.09
CA PRO A 358 -17.21 -22.11 -14.71
C PRO A 358 -18.62 -21.60 -15.00
N GLY A 359 -19.49 -22.49 -15.50
CA GLY A 359 -20.89 -22.19 -15.78
C GLY A 359 -21.69 -21.85 -14.52
N ARG A 360 -21.56 -22.61 -13.44
CA ARG A 360 -22.25 -22.28 -12.18
C ARG A 360 -21.79 -20.94 -11.61
N LEU A 361 -20.49 -20.63 -11.67
CA LEU A 361 -19.99 -19.31 -11.29
C LEU A 361 -20.56 -18.20 -12.17
N ALA A 362 -20.57 -18.39 -13.48
CA ALA A 362 -21.09 -17.42 -14.43
C ALA A 362 -22.58 -17.10 -14.22
N LEU A 363 -23.38 -18.09 -13.78
CA LEU A 363 -24.78 -17.88 -13.40
C LEU A 363 -24.94 -16.90 -12.23
N THR A 364 -23.88 -16.64 -11.47
CA THR A 364 -23.88 -15.64 -10.40
C THR A 364 -23.49 -14.23 -10.87
N THR A 365 -23.12 -14.05 -12.14
CA THR A 365 -22.60 -12.79 -12.68
C THR A 365 -23.40 -12.28 -13.87
N GLN A 366 -22.93 -11.19 -14.50
CA GLN A 366 -23.48 -10.66 -15.75
C GLN A 366 -23.31 -11.61 -16.96
N LEU A 367 -22.55 -12.69 -16.81
CA LEU A 367 -22.38 -13.72 -17.84
C LEU A 367 -23.53 -14.74 -17.82
N ALA A 368 -24.41 -14.75 -16.81
CA ALA A 368 -25.47 -15.74 -16.68
C ALA A 368 -26.26 -16.04 -17.98
N PRO A 369 -26.70 -15.04 -18.78
CA PRO A 369 -27.45 -15.32 -20.01
C PRO A 369 -26.70 -16.17 -21.03
N LEU A 370 -25.37 -16.07 -21.09
CA LEU A 370 -24.53 -16.88 -21.99
C LEU A 370 -24.57 -18.35 -21.60
N PHE A 371 -24.55 -18.65 -20.30
CA PHE A 371 -24.48 -20.01 -19.76
C PHE A 371 -25.85 -20.64 -19.59
N GLU A 372 -26.90 -19.87 -19.28
CA GLU A 372 -28.29 -20.35 -19.26
C GLU A 372 -28.76 -20.88 -20.63
N ALA A 373 -28.17 -20.37 -21.71
CA ALA A 373 -28.48 -20.79 -23.08
C ALA A 373 -27.75 -22.09 -23.52
N LEU A 374 -26.77 -22.57 -22.75
CA LEU A 374 -26.00 -23.76 -23.11
C LEU A 374 -26.81 -25.05 -22.93
N PRO A 375 -26.53 -26.09 -23.74
CA PRO A 375 -27.11 -27.41 -23.49
C PRO A 375 -26.65 -27.96 -22.13
N ASN A 376 -27.55 -28.68 -21.45
CA ASN A 376 -27.30 -29.26 -20.13
C ASN A 376 -26.96 -28.24 -19.03
N ALA A 377 -27.45 -26.99 -19.16
CA ALA A 377 -27.25 -25.98 -18.14
C ALA A 377 -27.61 -26.49 -16.74
N VAL A 378 -26.72 -26.26 -15.78
CA VAL A 378 -26.91 -26.62 -14.37
C VAL A 378 -27.32 -25.35 -13.62
N PRO A 379 -28.63 -25.05 -13.51
CA PRO A 379 -29.08 -23.80 -12.90
C PRO A 379 -28.77 -23.76 -11.41
N LEU A 380 -28.62 -22.55 -10.86
CA LEU A 380 -28.65 -22.35 -9.42
C LEU A 380 -30.01 -22.80 -8.86
N THR A 381 -29.99 -23.45 -7.70
CA THR A 381 -31.21 -23.79 -6.97
C THR A 381 -31.96 -22.51 -6.56
N PRO A 382 -33.28 -22.57 -6.32
CA PRO A 382 -34.03 -21.42 -5.80
C PRO A 382 -33.43 -20.85 -4.51
N GLU A 383 -32.91 -21.71 -3.64
CA GLU A 383 -32.21 -21.35 -2.40
C GLU A 383 -30.91 -20.59 -2.67
N GLU A 384 -30.07 -21.08 -3.58
CA GLU A 384 -28.82 -20.42 -3.99
C GLU A 384 -29.10 -19.06 -4.61
N ARG A 385 -30.07 -18.97 -5.52
CA ARG A 385 -30.46 -17.70 -6.15
C ARG A 385 -30.95 -16.70 -5.11
N LYS A 386 -31.78 -17.13 -4.16
CA LYS A 386 -32.24 -16.27 -3.06
C LYS A 386 -31.08 -15.81 -2.17
N ALA A 387 -30.13 -16.70 -1.88
CA ALA A 387 -28.95 -16.37 -1.09
C ALA A 387 -28.03 -15.38 -1.82
N GLN A 388 -27.82 -15.57 -3.12
CA GLN A 388 -27.10 -14.64 -3.98
C GLN A 388 -27.75 -13.24 -3.98
N GLU A 389 -29.06 -13.15 -4.22
CA GLU A 389 -29.78 -11.87 -4.19
C GLU A 389 -29.73 -11.21 -2.79
N ASP A 390 -29.69 -12.00 -1.71
CA ASP A 390 -29.51 -11.46 -0.36
C ASP A 390 -28.09 -10.95 -0.14
N ALA A 391 -27.07 -11.63 -0.64
CA ALA A 391 -25.68 -11.18 -0.64
C ALA A 391 -25.56 -9.83 -1.35
N ASP A 392 -26.17 -9.69 -2.53
CA ASP A 392 -26.16 -8.45 -3.33
C ASP A 392 -26.80 -7.28 -2.56
N ARG A 393 -27.98 -7.52 -1.99
CA ARG A 393 -28.68 -6.51 -1.18
C ARG A 393 -27.89 -6.10 0.07
N ARG A 394 -27.14 -7.02 0.67
CA ARG A 394 -26.28 -6.72 1.83
C ARG A 394 -25.04 -5.94 1.43
N ALA A 395 -24.38 -6.33 0.34
CA ALA A 395 -23.19 -5.65 -0.17
C ALA A 395 -23.50 -4.22 -0.59
N GLU A 396 -24.67 -3.98 -1.18
CA GLU A 396 -25.08 -2.65 -1.64
C GLU A 396 -25.07 -1.58 -0.55
N VAL A 397 -25.32 -1.98 0.71
CA VAL A 397 -25.26 -1.06 1.87
C VAL A 397 -23.89 -0.41 1.99
N PHE A 398 -22.82 -1.17 1.67
CA PHE A 398 -21.43 -0.75 1.86
C PHE A 398 -20.77 -0.22 0.59
N ARG A 399 -21.56 0.11 -0.44
CA ARG A 399 -21.03 0.71 -1.67
C ARG A 399 -20.29 2.02 -1.38
N ASP A 400 -19.19 2.22 -2.11
CA ASP A 400 -18.32 3.41 -2.11
C ASP A 400 -17.55 3.64 -0.80
N MET A 401 -17.54 2.67 0.12
CA MET A 401 -16.78 2.77 1.35
C MET A 401 -15.28 2.51 1.13
N HIS A 402 -14.47 3.18 1.94
CA HIS A 402 -13.04 2.91 2.05
C HIS A 402 -12.77 1.98 3.24
N PHE A 403 -12.02 0.89 3.00
CA PHE A 403 -11.82 -0.16 3.99
C PHE A 403 -10.36 -0.35 4.41
N GLU A 404 -9.38 0.23 3.70
CA GLU A 404 -7.96 -0.08 3.95
C GLU A 404 -7.54 0.26 5.39
N GLY A 405 -6.90 -0.70 6.06
CA GLY A 405 -6.46 -0.55 7.45
C GLY A 405 -7.57 -0.67 8.49
N GLN A 406 -8.83 -0.83 8.07
CA GLN A 406 -9.97 -0.92 9.00
C GLN A 406 -10.12 -2.34 9.56
N SER A 407 -10.33 -2.44 10.87
CA SER A 407 -10.84 -3.65 11.51
C SER A 407 -12.26 -3.44 12.03
N ILE A 408 -13.10 -4.45 11.83
CA ILE A 408 -14.54 -4.41 12.07
C ILE A 408 -14.93 -5.71 12.76
N ALA A 409 -15.80 -5.67 13.77
CA ALA A 409 -16.42 -6.86 14.32
C ALA A 409 -17.95 -6.73 14.33
N PHE A 410 -18.63 -7.82 13.93
CA PHE A 410 -20.08 -7.94 13.95
C PHE A 410 -20.47 -8.93 15.05
N VAL A 411 -21.22 -8.47 16.06
CA VAL A 411 -21.57 -9.29 17.23
C VAL A 411 -23.07 -9.34 17.41
N ALA A 412 -23.65 -10.53 17.26
CA ALA A 412 -25.09 -10.73 17.39
C ALA A 412 -25.59 -10.62 18.84
N GLY A 413 -26.85 -10.24 19.00
CA GLY A 413 -27.63 -10.46 20.22
C GLY A 413 -27.26 -9.63 21.45
N ILE A 414 -26.23 -8.78 21.38
CA ILE A 414 -25.79 -7.95 22.51
C ILE A 414 -25.97 -6.45 22.23
N ASP A 415 -26.21 -5.68 23.29
CA ASP A 415 -26.25 -4.23 23.24
C ASP A 415 -24.87 -3.58 23.42
N GLU A 416 -24.80 -2.27 23.20
CA GLU A 416 -23.55 -1.50 23.26
C GLU A 416 -22.89 -1.64 24.65
N GLU A 417 -23.66 -1.59 25.73
CA GLU A 417 -23.11 -1.70 27.08
C GLU A 417 -22.51 -3.07 27.38
N THR A 418 -23.15 -4.13 26.89
CA THR A 418 -22.64 -5.49 27.07
C THR A 418 -21.37 -5.70 26.26
N ALA A 419 -21.28 -5.17 25.04
CA ALA A 419 -20.05 -5.17 24.27
C ALA A 419 -18.93 -4.41 25.00
N ILE A 420 -19.21 -3.20 25.50
CA ILE A 420 -18.26 -2.38 26.27
C ILE A 420 -17.77 -3.10 27.52
N ARG A 421 -18.67 -3.73 28.29
CA ARG A 421 -18.30 -4.53 29.47
C ARG A 421 -17.41 -5.72 29.11
N ARG A 422 -17.66 -6.38 27.99
CA ARG A 422 -16.86 -7.51 27.49
C ARG A 422 -15.46 -7.09 27.04
N LEU A 423 -15.29 -5.84 26.60
CA LEU A 423 -13.98 -5.23 26.34
C LEU A 423 -13.25 -4.78 27.62
N GLY A 424 -13.81 -5.04 28.81
CA GLY A 424 -13.24 -4.62 30.10
C GLY A 424 -13.50 -3.16 30.47
N ALA A 425 -14.21 -2.41 29.62
CA ALA A 425 -14.47 -0.99 29.82
C ALA A 425 -15.76 -0.75 30.62
N ALA A 426 -15.82 0.39 31.33
CA ALA A 426 -17.02 0.83 32.04
C ALA A 426 -17.97 1.57 31.08
N PRO A 427 -19.25 1.14 30.91
CA PRO A 427 -20.18 1.84 30.03
C PRO A 427 -20.36 3.33 30.37
N ALA A 428 -20.28 3.70 31.64
CA ALA A 428 -20.38 5.10 32.07
C ALA A 428 -19.22 5.98 31.54
N ALA A 429 -18.04 5.39 31.29
CA ALA A 429 -16.89 6.09 30.72
C ALA A 429 -16.99 6.24 29.19
N ALA A 430 -17.68 5.30 28.53
CA ALA A 430 -17.97 5.34 27.10
C ALA A 430 -19.27 6.12 26.84
N ALA A 431 -19.25 7.45 26.96
CA ALA A 431 -20.44 8.27 26.74
C ALA A 431 -21.03 8.10 25.33
N VAL A 432 -22.35 8.26 25.19
CA VAL A 432 -22.99 8.35 23.86
C VAL A 432 -22.67 9.71 23.26
N LEU A 433 -22.02 9.70 22.10
CA LEU A 433 -21.57 10.90 21.41
C LEU A 433 -22.58 11.33 20.36
N ASP A 434 -22.92 12.62 20.35
CA ASP A 434 -23.65 13.29 19.26
C ASP A 434 -22.63 13.99 18.37
N LEU A 435 -21.97 13.23 17.51
CA LEU A 435 -20.83 13.71 16.71
C LEU A 435 -21.24 14.66 15.59
N ASP A 436 -22.52 14.69 15.21
CA ASP A 436 -23.07 15.73 14.33
C ASP A 436 -23.08 17.10 15.03
N ARG A 437 -23.22 17.10 16.36
CA ARG A 437 -23.25 18.31 17.17
C ARG A 437 -21.89 18.67 17.76
N GLU A 438 -21.12 17.68 18.18
CA GLU A 438 -19.83 17.81 18.86
C GLU A 438 -18.80 16.81 18.30
N PRO A 439 -18.33 17.00 17.05
CA PRO A 439 -17.42 16.05 16.40
C PRO A 439 -16.08 15.91 17.13
N GLY A 440 -15.62 16.98 17.79
CA GLY A 440 -14.31 17.02 18.46
C GLY A 440 -13.11 16.80 17.51
N PRO A 441 -11.88 16.69 18.04
CA PRO A 441 -10.71 16.32 17.24
C PRO A 441 -10.91 14.96 16.57
N TYR A 442 -10.51 14.84 15.30
CA TYR A 442 -10.57 13.60 14.50
C TYR A 442 -11.95 12.91 14.37
N GLY A 443 -13.05 13.57 14.77
CA GLY A 443 -14.38 12.95 14.79
C GLY A 443 -14.58 11.95 15.94
N THR A 444 -13.72 11.96 16.96
CA THR A 444 -13.77 11.05 18.11
C THR A 444 -14.43 11.67 19.35
N GLY A 445 -15.07 12.83 19.20
CA GLY A 445 -15.80 13.55 20.24
C GLY A 445 -14.92 14.55 21.00
N PRO A 446 -15.50 15.37 21.90
CA PRO A 446 -14.81 16.49 22.55
C PRO A 446 -13.60 16.12 23.43
N HIS A 447 -13.44 14.84 23.78
CA HIS A 447 -12.27 14.27 24.47
C HIS A 447 -11.52 13.25 23.60
N GLY A 448 -11.62 13.42 22.28
CA GLY A 448 -11.18 12.47 21.27
C GLY A 448 -9.68 12.17 21.26
N PHE A 449 -9.33 10.98 20.78
CA PHE A 449 -7.97 10.51 20.52
C PHE A 449 -7.66 10.60 19.02
N ASP A 450 -6.37 10.57 18.67
CA ASP A 450 -5.92 10.47 17.28
C ASP A 450 -6.04 9.01 16.80
N PRO A 451 -6.95 8.68 15.86
CA PRO A 451 -7.11 7.32 15.35
C PRO A 451 -5.91 6.84 14.52
N ASP A 452 -4.98 7.72 14.15
CA ASP A 452 -3.74 7.36 13.46
C ASP A 452 -2.56 7.17 14.44
N ASP A 453 -2.75 7.46 15.73
CA ASP A 453 -1.79 7.11 16.79
C ASP A 453 -1.84 5.59 17.02
N TYR A 454 -0.75 4.90 16.71
CA TYR A 454 -0.69 3.44 16.78
C TYR A 454 -0.84 2.89 18.21
N GLU A 455 -0.37 3.63 19.22
CA GLU A 455 -0.47 3.22 20.63
C GLU A 455 -1.90 3.40 21.14
N LEU A 456 -2.55 4.51 20.78
CA LEU A 456 -3.93 4.79 21.20
C LEU A 456 -4.96 3.99 20.39
N SER A 457 -4.81 3.90 19.06
CA SER A 457 -5.71 3.16 18.16
C SER A 457 -5.82 1.68 18.54
N GLY A 458 -4.78 1.10 19.14
CA GLY A 458 -4.79 -0.25 19.66
C GLY A 458 -5.71 -0.47 20.87
N ARG A 459 -6.07 0.59 21.62
CA ARG A 459 -6.87 0.48 22.84
C ARG A 459 -8.32 0.94 22.67
N PHE A 460 -8.56 1.88 21.76
CA PHE A 460 -9.90 2.42 21.55
C PHE A 460 -10.68 1.65 20.49
N VAL A 461 -11.88 1.22 20.86
CA VAL A 461 -12.82 0.50 20.01
C VAL A 461 -14.11 1.29 19.90
N GLY A 462 -14.51 1.59 18.67
CA GLY A 462 -15.81 2.19 18.37
C GLY A 462 -16.91 1.17 18.52
N VAL A 463 -18.00 1.50 19.20
CA VAL A 463 -19.15 0.62 19.41
C VAL A 463 -20.43 1.32 18.95
N THR A 464 -21.13 0.70 18.00
CA THR A 464 -22.41 1.18 17.48
C THR A 464 -23.46 0.07 17.55
N GLY A 465 -24.53 0.31 18.31
CA GLY A 465 -25.68 -0.57 18.36
C GLY A 465 -26.45 -0.57 17.05
N VAL A 466 -26.77 -1.75 16.55
CA VAL A 466 -27.60 -1.94 15.34
C VAL A 466 -28.75 -2.90 15.64
N ARG A 467 -29.68 -3.03 14.71
CA ARG A 467 -30.76 -4.00 14.86
C ARG A 467 -30.16 -5.41 14.93
N GLY A 468 -30.36 -6.08 16.06
CA GLY A 468 -29.93 -7.46 16.27
C GLY A 468 -28.55 -7.64 16.89
N GLY A 469 -27.84 -6.56 17.26
CA GLY A 469 -26.58 -6.66 17.98
C GLY A 469 -25.74 -5.38 17.90
N CYS A 470 -24.42 -5.52 17.81
CA CYS A 470 -23.47 -4.41 17.70
C CYS A 470 -22.53 -4.55 16.50
N VAL A 471 -22.11 -3.40 15.98
CA VAL A 471 -20.97 -3.26 15.07
C VAL A 471 -19.88 -2.55 15.83
N LEU A 472 -18.68 -3.12 15.81
CA LEU A 472 -17.50 -2.53 16.40
C LEU A 472 -16.52 -2.17 15.30
N VAL A 473 -15.84 -1.04 15.45
CA VAL A 473 -14.87 -0.54 14.47
C VAL A 473 -13.59 -0.08 15.15
N GLN A 474 -12.47 -0.34 14.52
CA GLN A 474 -11.17 0.11 14.95
C GLN A 474 -10.38 0.56 13.71
N PRO A 475 -10.01 1.86 13.62
CA PRO A 475 -9.15 2.34 12.56
C PRO A 475 -7.72 1.84 12.79
N THR A 476 -6.98 1.63 11.68
CA THR A 476 -5.52 1.43 11.61
C THR A 476 -4.93 0.33 12.50
N ASN A 477 -5.75 -0.59 13.01
CA ASN A 477 -5.34 -1.69 13.88
C ASN A 477 -6.17 -2.96 13.57
N TYR A 478 -5.66 -4.14 13.92
CA TYR A 478 -6.26 -5.44 13.57
C TYR A 478 -6.95 -6.16 14.74
N ARG A 479 -6.96 -5.59 15.95
CA ARG A 479 -7.39 -6.30 17.18
C ARG A 479 -8.83 -6.79 17.16
N LEU A 480 -9.75 -6.11 16.49
CA LEU A 480 -11.13 -6.61 16.35
C LEU A 480 -11.22 -7.92 15.55
N ASN A 481 -10.13 -8.36 14.92
CA ASN A 481 -9.99 -9.63 14.22
C ASN A 481 -9.05 -10.61 14.94
N THR A 482 -8.86 -10.48 16.25
CA THR A 482 -8.12 -11.48 17.05
C THR A 482 -9.05 -12.37 17.86
N SER A 483 -8.61 -13.61 18.08
CA SER A 483 -9.30 -14.60 18.90
C SER A 483 -9.67 -14.05 20.28
N ASP A 484 -8.75 -13.37 20.98
CA ASP A 484 -8.99 -12.91 22.35
C ASP A 484 -10.16 -11.91 22.42
N VAL A 485 -10.20 -10.94 21.51
CA VAL A 485 -11.26 -9.94 21.46
C VAL A 485 -12.59 -10.57 21.04
N LEU A 486 -12.60 -11.41 20.00
CA LEU A 486 -13.82 -12.05 19.52
C LEU A 486 -14.37 -13.08 20.53
N ASN A 487 -13.51 -13.77 21.26
CA ASN A 487 -13.88 -14.70 22.33
C ASN A 487 -14.41 -13.96 23.56
N ALA A 488 -13.89 -12.77 23.87
CA ALA A 488 -14.49 -11.93 24.90
C ALA A 488 -15.88 -11.40 24.49
N LEU A 489 -16.07 -11.08 23.20
CA LEU A 489 -17.31 -10.52 22.67
C LEU A 489 -18.42 -11.56 22.43
N SER A 490 -18.09 -12.82 22.15
CA SER A 490 -19.03 -13.86 21.73
C SER A 490 -19.68 -14.77 22.79
N PRO A 491 -19.50 -14.67 24.13
CA PRO A 491 -20.18 -15.58 25.05
C PRO A 491 -21.71 -15.54 24.92
N GLY A 492 -22.35 -16.68 24.69
CA GLY A 492 -23.81 -16.80 24.49
C GLY A 492 -24.30 -16.25 23.14
N THR A 493 -23.39 -16.02 22.18
CA THR A 493 -23.70 -15.43 20.87
C THR A 493 -22.61 -15.75 19.83
N THR A 494 -22.64 -15.08 18.69
CA THR A 494 -21.63 -15.14 17.62
C THR A 494 -20.96 -13.80 17.42
N ALA A 495 -19.67 -13.82 17.08
CA ALA A 495 -18.90 -12.67 16.64
C ALA A 495 -18.12 -13.03 15.38
N TYR A 496 -18.08 -12.12 14.41
CA TYR A 496 -17.21 -12.24 13.25
C TYR A 496 -16.35 -10.98 13.12
N GLY A 497 -15.04 -11.15 13.21
CA GLY A 497 -14.04 -10.11 13.01
C GLY A 497 -13.57 -10.07 11.56
N LEU A 498 -13.23 -8.88 11.09
CA LEU A 498 -12.75 -8.62 9.75
C LEU A 498 -11.61 -7.60 9.83
N TYR A 499 -10.52 -7.84 9.12
CA TYR A 499 -9.42 -6.89 8.99
C TYR A 499 -8.96 -6.74 7.54
N PHE A 500 -9.02 -5.50 7.05
CA PHE A 500 -8.47 -5.11 5.77
C PHE A 500 -7.01 -4.68 5.97
N ASN A 501 -6.09 -5.62 5.75
CA ASN A 501 -4.67 -5.35 5.93
C ASN A 501 -4.16 -4.36 4.88
N ALA A 502 -3.61 -3.23 5.32
CA ALA A 502 -3.03 -2.21 4.43
C ALA A 502 -1.84 -2.73 3.60
N LYS A 503 -1.20 -3.83 4.02
CA LYS A 503 -0.12 -4.50 3.26
C LYS A 503 -0.62 -5.51 2.22
N GLY A 504 -1.92 -5.78 2.18
CA GLY A 504 -2.56 -6.76 1.29
C GLY A 504 -3.25 -7.90 2.05
N GLY A 505 -4.30 -8.45 1.44
CA GLY A 505 -5.13 -9.49 2.02
C GLY A 505 -6.31 -8.95 2.85
N THR A 506 -7.31 -9.80 3.08
CA THR A 506 -8.43 -9.48 3.99
C THR A 506 -8.67 -10.70 4.87
N PHE A 507 -8.56 -10.54 6.17
CA PHE A 507 -8.60 -11.66 7.11
C PHE A 507 -9.90 -11.63 7.89
N GLY A 508 -10.52 -12.80 8.06
CA GLY A 508 -11.72 -12.97 8.86
C GLY A 508 -11.52 -14.02 9.94
N GLU A 509 -12.20 -13.84 11.07
CA GLU A 509 -12.24 -14.80 12.17
C GLU A 509 -13.65 -14.90 12.74
N PHE A 510 -14.12 -16.13 12.95
CA PHE A 510 -15.43 -16.41 13.51
C PHE A 510 -15.30 -17.04 14.90
N SER A 511 -15.99 -16.45 15.88
CA SER A 511 -16.11 -16.98 17.24
C SER A 511 -17.56 -17.19 17.64
N ARG A 512 -17.81 -18.25 18.39
CA ARG A 512 -19.11 -18.60 18.96
C ARG A 512 -18.93 -18.98 20.41
N ASP A 513 -19.81 -18.47 21.27
CA ASP A 513 -19.88 -18.84 22.68
C ASP A 513 -18.53 -18.73 23.42
N GLY A 514 -17.71 -17.75 23.04
CA GLY A 514 -16.40 -17.49 23.64
C GLY A 514 -15.25 -18.34 23.08
N HIS A 515 -15.45 -19.00 21.93
CA HIS A 515 -14.45 -19.83 21.29
C HIS A 515 -14.33 -19.53 19.80
N SER A 516 -13.09 -19.38 19.32
CA SER A 516 -12.79 -19.24 17.89
C SER A 516 -13.03 -20.59 17.20
N GLU A 517 -13.82 -20.58 16.13
CA GLU A 517 -14.17 -21.78 15.36
C GLU A 517 -13.42 -21.83 14.02
N SER A 518 -13.24 -20.68 13.36
CA SER A 518 -12.57 -20.61 12.06
C SER A 518 -11.84 -19.29 11.83
N ARG A 519 -10.80 -19.36 10.99
CA ARG A 519 -10.05 -18.20 10.49
C ARG A 519 -9.83 -18.38 9.00
N GLU A 520 -10.03 -17.32 8.24
CA GLU A 520 -9.99 -17.35 6.78
C GLU A 520 -9.27 -16.11 6.23
N GLU A 521 -8.77 -16.22 5.00
CA GLU A 521 -8.41 -15.05 4.19
C GLU A 521 -9.44 -14.89 3.08
N ILE A 522 -10.33 -13.91 3.26
CA ILE A 522 -11.51 -13.74 2.42
C ILE A 522 -11.08 -13.32 1.00
N GLY A 523 -11.54 -14.08 0.03
CA GLY A 523 -11.27 -13.83 -1.38
C GLY A 523 -9.94 -14.41 -1.86
N LEU A 524 -9.28 -15.25 -1.06
CA LEU A 524 -8.43 -16.27 -1.66
C LEU A 524 -9.32 -17.24 -2.43
N VAL A 525 -8.76 -17.68 -3.54
CA VAL A 525 -9.43 -18.52 -4.52
C VAL A 525 -9.22 -20.01 -4.15
N PHE A 526 -8.25 -20.33 -3.29
CA PHE A 526 -7.82 -21.71 -2.99
C PHE A 526 -8.34 -22.22 -1.63
N GLY A 527 -9.08 -23.34 -1.58
CA GLY A 527 -9.40 -24.07 -0.33
C GLY A 527 -10.82 -24.62 -0.18
N ASP A 528 -11.08 -25.26 0.98
CA ASP A 528 -12.40 -25.75 1.43
C ASP A 528 -13.27 -24.57 1.92
N GLU A 529 -13.63 -23.69 1.00
CA GLU A 529 -14.43 -22.50 1.30
C GLU A 529 -15.91 -22.85 1.60
N PRO A 530 -16.58 -22.15 2.53
CA PRO A 530 -18.00 -22.38 2.82
C PRO A 530 -18.88 -22.19 1.58
N ASP A 531 -20.01 -22.92 1.47
CA ASP A 531 -20.93 -22.82 0.31
C ASP A 531 -21.35 -21.37 -0.02
N LEU A 532 -21.52 -20.52 1.00
CA LEU A 532 -21.89 -19.12 0.83
C LEU A 532 -20.78 -18.27 0.19
N HIS A 533 -19.51 -18.66 0.31
CA HIS A 533 -18.36 -17.90 -0.20
C HIS A 533 -18.55 -17.53 -1.67
N TRP A 534 -18.94 -18.51 -2.49
CA TRP A 534 -19.07 -18.37 -3.93
C TRP A 534 -20.22 -17.42 -4.32
N LEU A 535 -21.29 -17.36 -3.53
CA LEU A 535 -22.45 -16.51 -3.79
C LEU A 535 -22.16 -15.02 -3.52
N TYR A 536 -21.19 -14.72 -2.65
CA TYR A 536 -20.70 -13.36 -2.41
C TYR A 536 -19.63 -12.90 -3.42
N ARG A 537 -19.18 -13.80 -4.31
CA ARG A 537 -18.35 -13.52 -5.48
C ARG A 537 -17.07 -12.76 -5.14
N PHE A 538 -16.37 -13.12 -4.07
CA PHE A 538 -15.12 -12.44 -3.69
C PHE A 538 -14.02 -12.58 -4.76
N TRP A 539 -14.05 -13.71 -5.47
CA TRP A 539 -13.18 -14.04 -6.61
C TRP A 539 -13.42 -13.17 -7.86
N GLN A 540 -14.56 -12.47 -7.95
CA GLN A 540 -14.87 -11.70 -9.16
C GLN A 540 -14.01 -10.44 -9.21
N TRP A 541 -13.17 -10.35 -10.24
CA TRP A 541 -12.25 -9.22 -10.43
C TRP A 541 -12.92 -8.03 -11.12
N ASP A 542 -13.87 -8.29 -12.03
CA ASP A 542 -14.67 -7.26 -12.70
C ASP A 542 -15.91 -6.90 -11.85
N LYS A 543 -15.70 -6.07 -10.81
CA LYS A 543 -16.79 -5.52 -9.99
C LYS A 543 -17.05 -4.05 -10.35
N PRO A 544 -18.31 -3.58 -10.26
CA PRO A 544 -18.60 -2.16 -10.34
C PRO A 544 -17.74 -1.34 -9.38
N SER A 545 -17.28 -0.17 -9.83
CA SER A 545 -16.57 0.78 -8.98
C SER A 545 -17.33 1.02 -7.68
N GLY A 546 -16.62 0.97 -6.54
CA GLY A 546 -17.20 1.18 -5.20
C GLY A 546 -17.71 -0.09 -4.52
N MET A 547 -17.77 -1.24 -5.20
CA MET A 547 -18.16 -2.53 -4.57
C MET A 547 -16.95 -3.32 -4.06
N TRP A 548 -15.74 -2.77 -4.17
CA TRP A 548 -14.51 -3.38 -3.69
C TRP A 548 -14.52 -3.44 -2.16
N GLY A 549 -14.41 -4.63 -1.57
CA GLY A 549 -14.53 -4.84 -0.12
C GLY A 549 -15.98 -4.91 0.42
N ALA A 550 -16.95 -4.30 -0.25
CA ALA A 550 -18.36 -4.27 0.19
C ALA A 550 -18.97 -5.68 0.39
N TYR A 551 -18.69 -6.60 -0.53
CA TYR A 551 -19.12 -8.00 -0.39
C TYR A 551 -18.47 -8.69 0.80
N LYS A 552 -17.19 -8.41 1.11
CA LYS A 552 -16.47 -9.01 2.24
C LYS A 552 -17.08 -8.56 3.56
N VAL A 553 -17.42 -7.27 3.69
CA VAL A 553 -18.12 -6.74 4.87
C VAL A 553 -19.53 -7.32 4.99
N ALA A 554 -20.25 -7.43 3.88
CA ALA A 554 -21.59 -8.02 3.86
C ALA A 554 -21.59 -9.49 4.29
N TYR A 555 -20.58 -10.26 3.88
CA TYR A 555 -20.36 -11.63 4.31
C TYR A 555 -20.01 -11.71 5.79
N ALA A 556 -19.03 -10.93 6.24
CA ALA A 556 -18.66 -10.83 7.66
C ALA A 556 -19.87 -10.50 8.54
N SER A 557 -20.71 -9.55 8.10
CA SER A 557 -21.95 -9.20 8.83
C SER A 557 -22.93 -10.37 8.88
N HIS A 558 -23.07 -11.13 7.79
CA HIS A 558 -23.94 -12.30 7.73
C HIS A 558 -23.44 -13.40 8.66
N MET A 559 -22.15 -13.72 8.60
CA MET A 559 -21.51 -14.73 9.45
C MET A 559 -21.59 -14.34 10.93
N GLY A 560 -21.40 -13.06 11.25
CA GLY A 560 -21.58 -12.53 12.61
C GLY A 560 -23.04 -12.50 13.09
N GLY A 561 -24.01 -12.89 12.26
CA GLY A 561 -25.43 -12.94 12.61
C GLY A 561 -26.14 -11.57 12.58
N ILE A 562 -25.54 -10.58 11.91
CA ILE A 562 -26.02 -9.20 11.83
C ILE A 562 -26.59 -8.88 10.43
N ARG A 563 -27.59 -8.01 10.40
CA ARG A 563 -28.04 -7.37 9.16
C ARG A 563 -27.86 -5.87 9.29
N VAL A 564 -26.76 -5.37 8.76
CA VAL A 564 -26.52 -3.93 8.68
C VAL A 564 -27.40 -3.34 7.57
N THR A 565 -28.11 -2.27 7.89
CA THR A 565 -28.98 -1.55 6.95
C THR A 565 -28.55 -0.10 6.73
N ASP A 566 -27.63 0.38 7.56
CA ASP A 566 -27.05 1.72 7.49
C ASP A 566 -25.54 1.60 7.64
N ARG A 567 -24.80 2.01 6.60
CA ARG A 567 -23.34 1.93 6.59
C ARG A 567 -22.67 2.84 7.59
N ARG A 568 -23.37 3.83 8.17
CA ARG A 568 -22.84 4.68 9.25
C ARG A 568 -22.38 3.89 10.47
N ALA A 569 -22.91 2.67 10.68
CA ALA A 569 -22.43 1.80 11.73
C ALA A 569 -20.98 1.31 11.53
N VAL A 570 -20.46 1.39 10.29
CA VAL A 570 -19.10 0.98 9.90
C VAL A 570 -18.25 2.18 9.45
N GLU A 571 -18.79 3.08 8.62
CA GLU A 571 -18.08 4.23 8.04
C GLU A 571 -18.14 5.47 8.95
N GLY A 572 -19.28 5.67 9.60
CA GLY A 572 -19.55 6.84 10.41
C GLY A 572 -18.81 6.75 11.72
N PRO A 573 -18.61 7.89 12.40
CA PRO A 573 -17.97 7.81 13.67
C PRO A 573 -18.91 7.07 14.65
N PRO A 574 -18.35 6.18 15.49
CA PRO A 574 -19.15 5.28 16.30
C PRO A 574 -19.95 6.05 17.34
N ARG A 575 -21.09 5.49 17.77
CA ARG A 575 -21.92 6.15 18.80
C ARG A 575 -21.21 6.27 20.14
N ARG A 576 -20.27 5.36 20.42
CA ARG A 576 -19.52 5.28 21.68
C ARG A 576 -18.09 4.84 21.40
N TRP A 577 -17.15 5.34 22.17
CA TRP A 577 -15.77 4.84 22.20
C TRP A 577 -15.52 4.10 23.52
N ALA A 578 -15.01 2.88 23.43
CA ALA A 578 -14.62 2.06 24.55
C ALA A 578 -13.09 1.96 24.59
N GLU A 579 -12.47 2.34 25.70
CA GLU A 579 -11.05 2.12 25.93
C GLU A 579 -10.85 0.76 26.62
N ILE A 580 -10.14 -0.16 25.97
CA ILE A 580 -9.69 -1.39 26.60
C ILE A 580 -8.68 -1.02 27.71
N PRO A 581 -8.91 -1.43 28.98
CA PRO A 581 -8.03 -1.04 30.07
C PRO A 581 -6.57 -1.48 29.87
N GLU A 582 -5.63 -0.65 30.32
CA GLU A 582 -4.23 -1.03 30.41
C GLU A 582 -4.07 -2.31 31.27
N GLY A 583 -3.27 -3.27 30.78
CA GLY A 583 -3.09 -4.58 31.40
C GLY A 583 -4.21 -5.60 31.14
N SER A 584 -5.17 -5.29 30.28
CA SER A 584 -6.15 -6.28 29.80
C SER A 584 -5.47 -7.34 28.94
N GLU A 585 -5.83 -8.62 29.15
CA GLU A 585 -5.42 -9.75 28.29
C GLU A 585 -5.81 -9.55 26.82
N LEU A 586 -6.79 -8.68 26.53
CA LEU A 586 -7.22 -8.33 25.17
C LEU A 586 -6.17 -7.50 24.40
N LEU A 587 -5.18 -6.92 25.11
CA LEU A 587 -4.10 -6.15 24.52
C LEU A 587 -2.89 -7.02 24.13
N GLY A 588 -2.88 -8.32 24.45
CA GLY A 588 -1.81 -9.26 24.10
C GLY A 588 -0.74 -9.34 25.17
#